data_AF-A0A5C7J5S5-F1
#
_entry.id   AF-A0A5C7J5S5-F1
#
_cell.length_a   1.000
_cell.length_b   1.000
_cell.length_c   1.000
_cell.angle_alpha   90.00
_cell.angle_beta   90.00
_cell.angle_gamma   90.00
#
_symmetry.space_group_name_H-M   'P 1'
#
loop_
_entity.id
_entity.type
_entity.pdbx_description
1 polymer ?
#
loop_
_entity_poly.entity_id
_entity_poly.type
_entity_poly.pdbx_seq_one_letter_code
_entity_poly.pdbx_strand_id
1 'polypeptide(L)'
;MITEQKSRTKTEKAMYTIEFCHIYTDKEFSQAQVNSIKFLKDITKAWDFAYETVILFDNYNVGPDVISNDVFFEELKNHNILPDFWALEKDLIKYAPILLDAVVVPKIKRQYENYIANKQYYPCSFLTSIWYLLRLGYIKDTHSVMRSMNSESQFVPCERVINILANDFMDVERKVIKLINATQFKDASDRIQDLFYQTSGAAAGKTLA
;
A
#
# COMPACT_ATOMS: atom_id res chain seq x y z
N MET A 1 -3.81 26.37 -15.22
CA MET A 1 -5.21 26.09 -14.85
C MET A 1 -5.20 24.94 -13.88
N ILE A 2 -5.33 25.23 -12.58
CA ILE A 2 -5.51 24.20 -11.55
C ILE A 2 -6.95 23.74 -11.70
N THR A 3 -7.16 22.50 -12.12
CA THR A 3 -8.50 21.91 -12.09
C THR A 3 -8.90 21.86 -10.62
N GLU A 4 -9.96 22.58 -10.24
CA GLU A 4 -10.54 22.50 -8.91
C GLU A 4 -10.78 21.02 -8.59
N GLN A 5 -9.94 20.44 -7.74
CA GLN A 5 -10.32 19.23 -7.03
C GLN A 5 -11.59 19.61 -6.29
N LYS A 6 -12.74 19.07 -6.75
CA LYS A 6 -14.02 19.23 -6.06
C LYS A 6 -13.76 19.06 -4.57
N SER A 7 -13.93 20.14 -3.81
CA SER A 7 -13.85 20.14 -2.36
C SER A 7 -14.73 19.00 -1.86
N ARG A 8 -14.09 17.89 -1.46
CA ARG A 8 -14.79 16.75 -0.91
C ARG A 8 -15.31 17.20 0.45
N THR A 9 -16.60 17.46 0.55
CA THR A 9 -17.25 17.69 1.84
C THR A 9 -17.01 16.46 2.71
N LYS A 10 -16.16 16.62 3.72
CA LYS A 10 -15.50 15.60 4.55
C LYS A 10 -16.45 14.83 5.49
N THR A 11 -17.75 14.79 5.19
CA THR A 11 -18.80 14.30 6.07
C THR A 11 -19.16 12.83 5.88
N GLU A 12 -18.82 12.21 4.75
CA GLU A 12 -19.08 10.79 4.51
C GLU A 12 -17.82 9.96 4.76
N LYS A 13 -17.96 8.90 5.58
CA LYS A 13 -16.90 7.92 5.82
C LYS A 13 -16.50 7.30 4.47
N ALA A 14 -15.20 7.29 4.18
CA ALA A 14 -14.70 6.62 2.98
C ALA A 14 -15.06 5.12 3.01
N MET A 15 -15.60 4.63 1.89
CA MET A 15 -15.93 3.21 1.74
C MET A 15 -14.71 2.41 1.26
N TYR A 16 -13.81 3.07 0.54
CA TYR A 16 -12.63 2.46 -0.07
C TYR A 16 -11.34 3.16 0.33
N THR A 17 -10.27 2.41 0.60
CA THR A 17 -8.90 2.93 0.48
C THR A 17 -8.29 2.46 -0.84
N ILE A 18 -7.69 3.37 -1.60
CA ILE A 18 -7.00 3.07 -2.87
C ILE A 18 -5.50 3.29 -2.68
N GLU A 19 -4.72 2.21 -2.70
CA GLU A 19 -3.29 2.31 -2.87
C GLU A 19 -2.98 2.46 -4.35
N PHE A 20 -2.43 3.61 -4.72
CA PHE A 20 -2.09 3.90 -6.11
C PHE A 20 -0.59 3.91 -6.37
N CYS A 21 0.22 3.61 -5.37
CA CYS A 21 1.66 3.51 -5.53
C CYS A 21 2.26 2.65 -4.44
N HIS A 22 2.74 1.46 -4.80
CA HIS A 22 3.66 0.69 -3.98
C HIS A 22 5.08 1.08 -4.38
N ILE A 23 5.80 1.74 -3.47
CA ILE A 23 7.06 2.41 -3.81
C ILE A 23 8.20 1.69 -3.13
N TYR A 24 9.09 1.10 -3.91
CA TYR A 24 10.42 0.79 -3.40
C TYR A 24 11.17 2.11 -3.20
N THR A 25 11.57 2.43 -1.96
CA THR A 25 12.30 3.68 -1.70
C THR A 25 13.74 3.64 -2.21
N ASP A 26 14.18 2.52 -2.77
CA ASP A 26 15.48 2.34 -3.43
C ASP A 26 15.51 2.81 -4.91
N LYS A 27 14.42 3.42 -5.39
CA LYS A 27 14.27 3.85 -6.79
C LYS A 27 13.96 5.34 -6.92
N GLU A 28 14.45 5.91 -8.01
CA GLU A 28 14.00 7.20 -8.53
C GLU A 28 12.51 7.17 -8.89
N PHE A 29 11.88 8.34 -8.95
CA PHE A 29 10.52 8.47 -9.46
C PHE A 29 10.49 8.08 -10.95
N SER A 30 9.90 6.92 -11.25
CA SER A 30 10.03 6.29 -12.57
C SER A 30 8.71 6.28 -13.36
N GLN A 31 8.78 5.77 -14.59
CA GLN A 31 7.59 5.57 -15.42
C GLN A 31 6.54 4.64 -14.77
N ALA A 32 6.96 3.73 -13.87
CA ALA A 32 6.01 2.89 -13.14
C ALA A 32 5.08 3.72 -12.24
N GLN A 33 5.63 4.72 -11.54
CA GLN A 33 4.85 5.67 -10.73
C GLN A 33 3.92 6.51 -11.60
N VAL A 34 4.44 7.05 -12.72
CA VAL A 34 3.65 7.84 -13.68
C VAL A 34 2.47 7.04 -14.23
N ASN A 35 2.70 5.78 -14.60
CA ASN A 35 1.66 4.88 -15.10
C ASN A 35 0.59 4.62 -14.05
N SER A 36 1.00 4.39 -12.80
CA SER A 36 0.06 4.16 -11.70
C SER A 36 -0.81 5.39 -11.41
N ILE A 37 -0.23 6.59 -11.41
CA ILE A 37 -0.97 7.86 -11.25
C ILE A 37 -1.95 8.06 -12.40
N LYS A 38 -1.53 7.79 -13.64
CA LYS A 38 -2.41 7.86 -14.80
C LYS A 38 -3.59 6.89 -14.65
N PHE A 39 -3.30 5.64 -14.27
CA PHE A 39 -4.32 4.63 -14.04
C PHE A 39 -5.32 5.07 -12.96
N LEU A 40 -4.85 5.59 -11.83
CA LEU A 40 -5.70 6.16 -10.80
C LEU A 40 -6.58 7.30 -11.34
N LYS A 41 -6.01 8.24 -12.08
CA LYS A 41 -6.77 9.36 -12.66
C LYS A 41 -7.82 8.88 -13.66
N ASP A 42 -7.56 7.81 -14.39
CA ASP A 42 -8.50 7.29 -15.38
C ASP A 42 -9.65 6.53 -14.70
N ILE A 43 -9.38 5.68 -13.70
CA ILE A 43 -10.44 4.95 -12.99
C ILE A 43 -11.31 5.87 -12.12
N THR A 44 -10.72 6.89 -11.50
CA THR A 44 -11.45 7.80 -10.60
C THR A 44 -12.36 8.78 -11.36
N LYS A 45 -12.19 8.95 -12.67
CA LYS A 45 -13.19 9.65 -13.52
C LYS A 45 -14.48 8.86 -13.69
N ALA A 46 -14.42 7.53 -13.59
CA ALA A 46 -15.55 6.63 -13.79
C ALA A 46 -16.21 6.19 -12.47
N TRP A 47 -15.59 6.48 -11.33
CA TRP A 47 -16.06 6.08 -10.01
C TRP A 47 -16.75 7.21 -9.27
N ASP A 48 -17.91 6.91 -8.69
CA ASP A 48 -18.73 7.85 -7.93
C ASP A 48 -18.88 7.43 -6.46
N PHE A 49 -17.84 6.81 -5.90
CA PHE A 49 -17.83 6.39 -4.49
C PHE A 49 -16.83 7.17 -3.67
N ALA A 50 -17.10 7.29 -2.36
CA ALA A 50 -16.19 7.89 -1.40
C ALA A 50 -14.95 7.00 -1.18
N TYR A 51 -13.77 7.57 -1.39
CA TYR A 51 -12.49 6.88 -1.19
C TYR A 51 -11.42 7.78 -0.59
N GLU A 52 -10.48 7.17 0.12
CA GLU A 52 -9.20 7.76 0.51
C GLU A 52 -8.08 7.14 -0.32
N THR A 53 -7.06 7.91 -0.60
CA THR A 53 -5.87 7.47 -1.32
C THR A 53 -4.74 7.23 -0.34
N VAL A 54 -4.02 6.13 -0.53
CA VAL A 54 -2.91 5.75 0.34
C VAL A 54 -1.68 5.37 -0.45
N ILE A 55 -0.52 5.47 0.19
CA ILE A 55 0.76 4.99 -0.34
C ILE A 55 1.49 4.18 0.73
N LEU A 56 2.09 3.05 0.33
CA LEU A 56 3.03 2.31 1.15
C LEU A 56 4.44 2.49 0.58
N PHE A 57 5.33 3.06 1.38
CA PHE A 57 6.76 3.13 1.07
C PHE A 57 7.45 1.86 1.56
N ASP A 58 7.82 0.98 0.64
CA ASP A 58 8.71 -0.15 0.88
C ASP A 58 10.13 0.39 1.12
N ASN A 59 10.42 0.61 2.41
CA ASN A 59 11.72 0.98 2.94
C ASN A 59 12.30 -0.11 3.84
N TYR A 60 11.84 -1.35 3.69
CA TYR A 60 12.24 -2.43 4.58
C TYR A 60 13.55 -3.08 4.14
N ASN A 61 13.72 -3.33 2.84
CA ASN A 61 14.92 -3.97 2.27
C ASN A 61 15.62 -3.08 1.25
N VAL A 62 15.97 -1.85 1.65
CA VAL A 62 16.49 -0.85 0.71
C VAL A 62 18.01 -0.82 0.67
N GLY A 63 18.53 -0.57 -0.54
CA GLY A 63 19.95 -0.33 -0.80
C GLY A 63 20.45 0.98 -0.19
N PRO A 64 21.71 1.35 -0.45
CA PRO A 64 22.30 2.58 0.08
C PRO A 64 21.65 3.86 -0.49
N ASP A 65 21.12 3.78 -1.70
CA ASP A 65 20.50 4.89 -2.40
C ASP A 65 19.00 4.89 -2.09
N VAL A 66 18.53 5.88 -1.35
CA VAL A 66 17.12 6.00 -0.93
C VAL A 66 16.60 7.39 -1.26
N ILE A 67 15.51 7.45 -2.02
CA ILE A 67 14.79 8.72 -2.23
C ILE A 67 14.11 9.13 -0.92
N SER A 68 14.26 10.40 -0.53
CA SER A 68 13.55 10.90 0.63
C SER A 68 12.04 11.00 0.32
N ASN A 69 11.21 10.75 1.34
CA ASN A 69 9.76 10.85 1.20
C ASN A 69 9.33 12.25 0.70
N ASP A 70 10.03 13.30 1.14
CA ASP A 70 9.73 14.68 0.74
C ASP A 70 9.93 14.89 -0.76
N VAL A 71 11.05 14.42 -1.32
CA VAL A 71 11.32 14.50 -2.77
C VAL A 71 10.24 13.73 -3.54
N PHE A 72 9.85 12.55 -3.06
CA PHE A 72 8.78 11.78 -3.68
C PHE A 72 7.43 12.54 -3.65
N PHE A 73 7.09 13.17 -2.53
CA PHE A 73 5.86 13.96 -2.42
C PHE A 73 5.87 15.20 -3.30
N GLU A 74 7.02 15.86 -3.49
CA GLU A 74 7.14 16.95 -4.46
C GLU A 74 6.87 16.48 -5.89
N GLU A 75 7.37 15.30 -6.28
CA GLU A 75 7.04 14.72 -7.58
C GLU A 75 5.55 14.40 -7.74
N LEU A 76 4.91 13.84 -6.70
CA LEU A 76 3.46 13.64 -6.72
C LEU A 76 2.71 14.97 -6.90
N LYS A 77 3.12 16.04 -6.21
CA LYS A 77 2.55 17.39 -6.38
C LYS A 77 2.70 17.90 -7.81
N ASN A 78 3.85 17.67 -8.46
CA ASN A 78 4.05 18.01 -9.88
C ASN A 78 3.05 17.28 -10.79
N HIS A 79 2.66 16.07 -10.39
CA HIS A 79 1.59 15.31 -11.04
C HIS A 79 0.17 15.67 -10.57
N ASN A 80 0.00 16.73 -9.76
CA ASN A 80 -1.28 17.17 -9.19
C ASN A 80 -2.00 16.06 -8.41
N ILE A 81 -1.26 15.32 -7.60
CA ILE A 81 -1.80 14.29 -6.71
C ILE A 81 -1.02 14.26 -5.40
N LEU A 82 -1.70 13.95 -4.30
CA LEU A 82 -1.08 13.57 -3.02
C LEU A 82 -1.95 12.48 -2.41
N PRO A 83 -1.35 11.52 -1.68
CA PRO A 83 -2.16 10.58 -0.91
C PRO A 83 -2.85 11.31 0.24
N ASP A 84 -3.95 10.76 0.75
CA ASP A 84 -4.53 11.19 2.02
C ASP A 84 -3.69 10.67 3.19
N PHE A 85 -3.23 9.41 3.08
CA PHE A 85 -2.40 8.76 4.09
C PHE A 85 -1.22 8.00 3.50
N TRP A 86 -0.19 7.77 4.31
CA TRP A 86 0.96 6.99 3.92
C TRP A 86 1.54 6.20 5.09
N ALA A 87 2.29 5.15 4.79
CA ALA A 87 2.99 4.34 5.78
C ALA A 87 4.37 3.92 5.26
N LEU A 88 5.22 3.45 6.17
CA LEU A 88 6.51 2.84 5.86
C LEU A 88 6.41 1.34 6.13
N GLU A 89 6.84 0.50 5.19
CA GLU A 89 6.73 -0.96 5.31
C GLU A 89 7.50 -1.48 6.54
N LYS A 90 8.67 -0.89 6.85
CA LYS A 90 9.43 -1.26 8.06
C LYS A 90 8.67 -1.08 9.37
N ASP A 91 7.72 -0.13 9.41
CA ASP A 91 6.91 0.10 10.62
C ASP A 91 5.85 -0.98 10.81
N LEU A 92 5.48 -1.70 9.75
CA LEU A 92 4.49 -2.78 9.80
C LEU A 92 4.98 -3.98 10.60
N ILE A 93 6.30 -4.14 10.77
CA ILE A 93 6.92 -5.19 11.59
C ILE A 93 6.38 -5.20 13.02
N LYS A 94 5.98 -4.03 13.54
CA LYS A 94 5.40 -3.90 14.89
C LYS A 94 4.13 -4.75 15.06
N TYR A 95 3.43 -5.07 13.97
CA TYR A 95 2.24 -5.91 13.95
C TYR A 95 2.51 -7.36 13.56
N ALA A 96 3.76 -7.74 13.31
CA ALA A 96 4.10 -9.10 12.93
C ALA A 96 3.66 -10.17 13.94
N PRO A 97 3.77 -9.96 15.28
CA PRO A 97 3.24 -10.91 16.25
C PRO A 97 1.73 -11.10 16.11
N ILE A 98 0.98 -10.02 15.88
CA ILE A 98 -0.48 -10.05 15.72
C ILE A 98 -0.85 -10.91 14.50
N LEU A 99 -0.18 -10.72 13.37
CA LEU A 99 -0.46 -11.52 12.18
C LEU A 99 -0.08 -12.99 12.39
N LEU A 100 1.08 -13.29 12.97
CA LEU A 100 1.52 -14.68 13.25
C LEU A 100 0.55 -15.42 14.18
N ASP A 101 0.05 -14.75 15.21
CA ASP A 101 -0.91 -15.33 16.14
C ASP A 101 -2.28 -15.54 15.50
N ALA A 102 -2.65 -14.70 14.53
CA ALA A 102 -3.87 -14.84 13.75
C ALA A 102 -3.84 -16.00 12.74
N VAL A 103 -2.67 -16.56 12.37
CA VAL A 103 -2.57 -17.67 11.40
C VAL A 103 -3.09 -18.98 12.03
N VAL A 104 -4.23 -19.47 11.54
CA VAL A 104 -4.90 -20.68 12.05
C VAL A 104 -4.48 -21.96 11.32
N VAL A 105 -3.81 -21.85 10.17
CA VAL A 105 -3.30 -23.01 9.42
C VAL A 105 -1.87 -23.35 9.87
N PRO A 106 -1.63 -24.45 10.62
CA PRO A 106 -0.34 -24.68 11.28
C PRO A 106 0.84 -24.79 10.31
N LYS A 107 0.62 -25.38 9.14
CA LYS A 107 1.64 -25.51 8.08
C LYS A 107 2.11 -24.13 7.59
N ILE A 108 1.19 -23.20 7.40
CA ILE A 108 1.51 -21.84 6.92
C ILE A 108 2.19 -21.06 8.05
N LYS A 109 1.68 -21.13 9.28
CA LYS A 109 2.31 -20.50 10.45
C LYS A 109 3.78 -20.92 10.58
N ARG A 110 4.04 -22.24 10.62
CA ARG A 110 5.40 -22.80 10.70
C ARG A 110 6.29 -22.37 9.54
N GLN A 111 5.75 -22.24 8.33
CA GLN A 111 6.51 -21.78 7.17
C GLN A 111 7.03 -20.36 7.38
N TYR A 112 6.19 -19.43 7.83
CA TYR A 112 6.59 -18.05 8.10
C TYR A 112 7.51 -17.94 9.31
N GLU A 113 7.23 -18.65 10.40
CA GLU A 113 8.11 -18.70 11.58
C GLU A 113 9.52 -19.17 11.21
N ASN A 114 9.63 -20.30 10.47
CA ASN A 114 10.91 -20.80 10.00
C ASN A 114 11.61 -19.82 9.07
N TYR A 115 10.86 -19.16 8.18
CA TYR A 115 11.43 -18.19 7.27
C TYR A 115 12.04 -17.02 8.04
N ILE A 116 11.27 -16.41 8.94
CA ILE A 116 11.69 -15.27 9.76
C ILE A 116 12.89 -15.66 10.63
N ALA A 117 12.85 -16.84 11.28
CA ALA A 117 13.94 -17.32 12.11
C ALA A 117 15.24 -17.57 11.32
N ASN A 118 15.14 -18.13 10.11
CA ASN A 118 16.34 -18.43 9.31
C ASN A 118 16.89 -17.22 8.56
N LYS A 119 16.00 -16.31 8.15
CA LYS A 119 16.34 -15.19 7.29
C LYS A 119 16.54 -13.88 8.04
N GLN A 120 16.02 -13.78 9.26
CA GLN A 120 16.02 -12.57 10.08
C GLN A 120 15.34 -11.38 9.36
N TYR A 121 14.44 -11.67 8.42
CA TYR A 121 13.61 -10.68 7.73
C TYR A 121 12.20 -11.21 7.46
N TYR A 122 11.25 -10.28 7.35
CA TYR A 122 9.87 -10.59 6.96
C TYR A 122 9.71 -10.54 5.44
N PRO A 123 9.11 -11.54 4.80
CA PRO A 123 8.89 -11.48 3.36
C PRO A 123 7.84 -10.41 3.01
N CYS A 124 7.98 -9.71 1.89
CA CYS A 124 7.08 -8.63 1.45
C CYS A 124 5.58 -9.03 1.56
N SER A 125 5.19 -10.21 1.03
CA SER A 125 3.81 -10.72 1.16
C SER A 125 3.26 -10.78 2.60
N PHE A 126 4.12 -10.92 3.61
CA PHE A 126 3.73 -10.91 5.01
C PHE A 126 3.43 -9.48 5.48
N LEU A 127 4.29 -8.51 5.16
CA LEU A 127 4.09 -7.10 5.51
C LEU A 127 2.93 -6.49 4.72
N THR A 128 2.77 -6.81 3.44
CA THR A 128 1.59 -6.43 2.64
C THR A 128 0.30 -7.01 3.21
N SER A 129 0.32 -8.20 3.80
CA SER A 129 -0.86 -8.75 4.50
C SER A 129 -1.23 -7.91 5.73
N ILE A 130 -0.23 -7.48 6.52
CA ILE A 130 -0.45 -6.55 7.64
C ILE A 130 -1.06 -5.24 7.15
N TRP A 131 -0.50 -4.70 6.06
CA TRP A 131 -0.96 -3.47 5.45
C TRP A 131 -2.45 -3.52 5.09
N TYR A 132 -2.89 -4.58 4.41
CA TYR A 132 -4.29 -4.72 4.03
C TYR A 132 -5.21 -4.90 5.23
N LEU A 133 -4.79 -5.68 6.23
CA LEU A 133 -5.55 -5.89 7.45
C LEU A 133 -5.67 -4.62 8.32
N LEU A 134 -4.66 -3.74 8.31
CA LEU A 134 -4.73 -2.41 8.94
C LEU A 134 -5.77 -1.52 8.25
N ARG A 135 -5.72 -1.43 6.92
CA ARG A 135 -6.67 -0.59 6.14
C ARG A 135 -8.12 -1.05 6.28
N LEU A 136 -8.33 -2.36 6.42
CA LEU A 136 -9.64 -2.97 6.64
C LEU A 136 -10.07 -2.98 8.12
N GLY A 137 -9.18 -2.63 9.06
CA GLY A 137 -9.49 -2.54 10.48
C GLY A 137 -9.51 -3.87 11.23
N TYR A 138 -9.04 -4.96 10.62
CA TYR A 138 -8.82 -6.24 11.29
C TYR A 138 -7.63 -6.18 12.25
N ILE A 139 -6.64 -5.34 11.94
CA ILE A 139 -5.57 -4.94 12.86
C ILE A 139 -5.79 -3.46 13.19
N LYS A 140 -5.79 -3.12 14.48
CA LYS A 140 -5.89 -1.72 14.92
C LYS A 140 -4.52 -1.04 14.83
N ASP A 141 -4.48 0.19 14.34
CA ASP A 141 -3.24 0.97 14.29
C ASP A 141 -2.86 1.53 15.68
N THR A 142 -2.29 0.68 16.54
CA THR A 142 -1.83 1.05 17.89
C THR A 142 -0.44 1.68 17.93
N HIS A 143 0.26 1.74 16.80
CA HIS A 143 1.63 2.24 16.67
C HIS A 143 1.74 3.46 15.75
N SER A 144 0.61 4.04 15.34
CA SER A 144 0.53 5.21 14.47
C SER A 144 1.35 5.06 13.19
N VAL A 145 1.24 3.89 12.54
CA VAL A 145 1.96 3.63 11.28
C VAL A 145 1.29 4.33 10.10
N MET A 146 -0.03 4.56 10.19
CA MET A 146 -0.80 5.36 9.25
C MET A 146 -0.57 6.85 9.54
N ARG A 147 0.11 7.53 8.62
CA ARG A 147 0.41 8.96 8.73
C ARG A 147 -0.45 9.73 7.75
N SER A 148 -1.02 10.84 8.20
CA SER A 148 -1.82 11.71 7.33
C SER A 148 -0.95 12.75 6.63
N MET A 149 -1.28 13.07 5.37
CA MET A 149 -0.72 14.25 4.70
C MET A 149 -1.25 15.57 5.26
N ASN A 150 -2.40 15.52 5.94
CA ASN A 150 -2.98 16.65 6.68
C ASN A 150 -2.95 16.34 8.19
N SER A 151 -2.25 17.15 8.98
CA SER A 151 -2.06 16.94 10.43
C SER A 151 -3.35 16.74 11.24
N GLU A 152 -4.51 17.17 10.71
CA GLU A 152 -5.80 17.10 11.38
C GLU A 152 -6.60 15.81 11.10
N SER A 153 -6.20 15.01 10.10
CA SER A 153 -6.95 13.80 9.74
C SER A 153 -6.40 12.57 10.46
N GLN A 154 -7.30 11.77 11.04
CA GLN A 154 -7.00 10.42 11.52
C GLN A 154 -7.44 9.40 10.47
N PHE A 155 -6.65 8.35 10.29
CA PHE A 155 -7.02 7.27 9.39
C PHE A 155 -8.20 6.48 9.96
N VAL A 156 -9.24 6.27 9.15
CA VAL A 156 -10.39 5.45 9.50
C VAL A 156 -10.41 4.23 8.58
N PRO A 157 -10.43 3.00 9.12
CA PRO A 157 -10.53 1.81 8.30
C PRO A 157 -11.74 1.81 7.37
N CYS A 158 -11.50 1.42 6.12
CA CYS A 158 -12.51 1.37 5.06
C CYS A 158 -13.12 -0.04 4.95
N GLU A 159 -14.25 -0.14 4.26
CA GLU A 159 -14.94 -1.41 4.05
C GLU A 159 -14.24 -2.28 3.01
N ARG A 160 -13.61 -1.64 2.02
CA ARG A 160 -12.91 -2.28 0.92
C ARG A 160 -11.59 -1.61 0.65
N VAL A 161 -10.70 -2.34 0.02
CA VAL A 161 -9.41 -1.82 -0.38
C VAL A 161 -9.12 -2.16 -1.83
N ILE A 162 -8.52 -1.20 -2.53
CA ILE A 162 -8.14 -1.33 -3.94
C ILE A 162 -6.65 -1.09 -4.05
N ASN A 163 -5.93 -1.98 -4.72
CA ASN A 163 -4.51 -1.82 -4.99
C ASN A 163 -4.30 -1.66 -6.49
N ILE A 164 -3.64 -0.57 -6.89
CA ILE A 164 -3.21 -0.36 -8.27
C ILE A 164 -1.74 -0.72 -8.33
N LEU A 165 -1.42 -1.82 -9.00
CA LEU A 165 -0.10 -2.43 -8.99
C LEU A 165 0.36 -2.77 -10.40
N ALA A 166 1.68 -2.81 -10.63
CA ALA A 166 2.21 -3.38 -11.86
C ALA A 166 1.97 -4.91 -11.90
N ASN A 167 1.82 -5.48 -13.10
CA ASN A 167 1.64 -6.93 -13.28
C ASN A 167 2.70 -7.79 -12.57
N ASP A 168 3.92 -7.28 -12.39
CA ASP A 168 5.01 -8.01 -11.73
C ASP A 168 4.70 -8.37 -10.27
N PHE A 169 3.73 -7.69 -9.64
CA PHE A 169 3.30 -7.95 -8.27
C PHE A 169 2.26 -9.07 -8.13
N MET A 170 1.71 -9.60 -9.23
CA MET A 170 0.64 -10.61 -9.17
C MET A 170 0.98 -11.83 -8.30
N ASP A 171 2.23 -12.30 -8.34
CA ASP A 171 2.65 -13.46 -7.55
C ASP A 171 2.86 -13.13 -6.06
N VAL A 172 3.18 -11.86 -5.74
CA VAL A 172 3.21 -11.38 -4.36
C VAL A 172 1.78 -11.32 -3.83
N GLU A 173 0.85 -10.73 -4.58
CA GLU A 173 -0.56 -10.61 -4.19
C GLU A 173 -1.24 -11.96 -3.99
N ARG A 174 -0.96 -12.94 -4.85
CA ARG A 174 -1.42 -14.33 -4.64
C ARG A 174 -0.95 -14.90 -3.30
N LYS A 175 0.27 -14.59 -2.86
CA LYS A 175 0.80 -15.03 -1.56
C LYS A 175 0.16 -14.27 -0.41
N VAL A 176 -0.12 -12.97 -0.58
CA VAL A 176 -0.86 -12.13 0.39
C VAL A 176 -2.24 -12.73 0.65
N ILE A 177 -3.03 -12.94 -0.42
CA ILE A 177 -4.38 -13.51 -0.30
C ILE A 177 -4.34 -14.91 0.30
N LYS A 178 -3.37 -15.75 -0.09
CA LYS A 178 -3.16 -17.07 0.52
C LYS A 178 -2.87 -16.99 2.02
N LEU A 179 -2.05 -16.03 2.46
CA LEU A 179 -1.74 -15.83 3.87
C LEU A 179 -2.96 -15.32 4.63
N ILE A 180 -3.67 -14.31 4.13
CA ILE A 180 -4.89 -13.77 4.75
C ILE A 180 -5.93 -14.88 4.92
N ASN A 181 -6.15 -15.71 3.90
CA ASN A 181 -7.05 -16.86 3.95
C ASN A 181 -6.65 -17.93 4.97
N ALA A 182 -5.38 -17.94 5.39
CA ALA A 182 -4.87 -18.83 6.42
C ALA A 182 -4.99 -18.26 7.84
N THR A 183 -5.55 -17.06 8.00
CA THR A 183 -5.77 -16.40 9.29
C THR A 183 -7.22 -16.53 9.77
N GLN A 184 -7.48 -16.11 11.01
CA GLN A 184 -8.84 -15.89 11.51
C GLN A 184 -9.59 -14.76 10.76
N PHE A 185 -8.89 -13.92 10.00
CA PHE A 185 -9.43 -12.80 9.21
C PHE A 185 -9.66 -13.15 7.73
N LYS A 186 -9.94 -14.42 7.43
CA LYS A 186 -10.03 -14.91 6.03
C LYS A 186 -11.04 -14.16 5.16
N ASP A 187 -12.11 -13.61 5.74
CA ASP A 187 -13.14 -12.82 5.06
C ASP A 187 -12.65 -11.43 4.63
N ALA A 188 -11.46 -11.00 5.10
CA ALA A 188 -10.79 -9.82 4.58
C ALA A 188 -10.44 -9.96 3.09
N SER A 189 -10.18 -11.18 2.60
CA SER A 189 -9.83 -11.42 1.20
C SER A 189 -10.92 -11.00 0.21
N ASP A 190 -12.19 -11.16 0.59
CA ASP A 190 -13.35 -10.76 -0.23
C ASP A 190 -13.50 -9.23 -0.36
N ARG A 191 -12.70 -8.47 0.40
CA ARG A 191 -12.72 -7.00 0.47
C ARG A 191 -11.48 -6.37 -0.16
N ILE A 192 -10.59 -7.18 -0.73
CA ILE A 192 -9.36 -6.75 -1.39
C ILE A 192 -9.55 -6.89 -2.91
N GLN A 193 -9.27 -5.81 -3.65
CA GLN A 193 -9.33 -5.81 -5.10
C GLN A 193 -8.02 -5.29 -5.69
N ASP A 194 -7.38 -6.11 -6.51
CA ASP A 194 -6.16 -5.73 -7.21
C ASP A 194 -6.47 -5.35 -8.66
N LEU A 195 -6.00 -4.18 -9.07
CA LEU A 195 -6.07 -3.66 -10.43
C LEU A 195 -4.65 -3.59 -10.98
N PHE A 196 -4.34 -4.50 -11.89
CA PHE A 196 -3.00 -4.56 -12.46
C PHE A 196 -2.88 -3.78 -13.77
N TYR A 197 -1.75 -3.10 -13.94
CA TYR A 197 -1.39 -2.41 -15.18
C TYR A 197 -0.07 -2.95 -15.78
N GLN A 198 0.05 -2.83 -17.10
CA GLN A 198 1.29 -3.17 -17.80
C GLN A 198 2.31 -2.05 -17.70
N THR A 199 3.55 -2.41 -17.35
CA THR A 199 4.73 -1.55 -17.45
C THR A 199 5.27 -1.65 -18.89
N SER A 200 4.64 -0.94 -19.84
CA SER A 200 5.10 -0.96 -21.22
C SER A 200 6.50 -0.33 -21.35
N GLY A 201 7.53 -1.15 -21.54
CA GLY A 201 8.90 -0.77 -21.89
C GLY A 201 9.63 0.01 -20.79
N ALA A 202 10.69 -0.57 -20.22
CA ALA A 202 11.61 0.14 -19.33
C ALA A 202 12.28 1.31 -20.07
N ALA A 203 11.66 2.49 -20.08
CA ALA A 203 12.37 3.73 -20.34
C ALA A 203 13.29 3.94 -19.13
N ALA A 204 14.60 4.01 -19.38
CA ALA A 204 15.61 4.28 -18.36
C ALA A 204 15.17 5.46 -17.48
N GLY A 205 15.19 5.26 -16.16
CA GLY A 205 14.87 6.31 -15.19
C GLY A 205 15.72 7.56 -15.45
N LYS A 206 15.14 8.73 -15.22
CA LYS A 206 15.91 9.97 -15.19
C LYS A 206 16.54 10.09 -13.81
N THR A 207 17.86 10.00 -13.77
CA THR A 207 18.62 10.32 -12.57
C THR A 207 18.35 11.77 -12.17
N LEU A 208 17.73 11.92 -11.01
CA LEU A 208 17.52 13.21 -10.36
C LEU A 208 18.86 13.59 -9.70
N ALA A 209 19.52 14.61 -10.25
CA ALA A 209 20.75 15.20 -9.73
C ALA A 209 20.45 16.39 -8.82
#